data_AF-A0A965TEC2-F1
#
_entry.id   AF-A0A965TEC2-F1
#
_cell.length_a   1.000
_cell.length_b   1.000
_cell.length_c   1.000
_cell.angle_alpha   90.00
_cell.angle_beta   90.00
_cell.angle_gamma   90.00
#
_symmetry.space_group_name_H-M   'P 1'
#
loop_
_entity.id
_entity.type
_entity.pdbx_description
1 polymer ?
#
loop_
_entity_poly.entity_id
_entity_poly.type
_entity_poly.pdbx_seq_one_letter_code
_entity_poly.pdbx_strand_id
1 'polypeptide(L)'
;EKDTEVIKAVIERPDEYLSKQLLTELENIEDDFQKDHLRALGWMLANGYLEMRLALVKKKTTDEADYDSLFHQKIGIMTDIDGNQLSFSGSINETASGWLTNIEEFKVFRGWEIGQDSYLYADIKRFDEFWKELRTNVIIKKLPDAVREKLIVIGKEFSREHFQAKQYVKTRTRKTVTEKLSLFSYQKEALDKWISNNYQLLFEMATGTGKTRTAIACINHFLEKEQTGLIIITCPQNTLSLQWKSEIDKIGLKVDSVIIADGSHKWRDELLKQLKLLSLSFSSHVIVYTTHTTASSDDFTSIIINNLGKMPVCFIGDEAHGLGAYKTKQALLDEYTYRIGLSATPSRWFDDYGTKILTDYFGNNSFKFTIKQALTTINPLTRMPFLSDYEYHPVFVNLTEDELEKYQALSKRISKMAIYSKNSDEYQSLLEKFIFDRAKIEKNAELKYDALIEILCSHPINNT
;
A
#
# COMPACT_ATOMS: atom_id res chain seq x y z
N GLU A 1 -39.53 -37.41 -0.39
CA GLU A 1 -40.09 -37.43 0.99
C GLU A 1 -39.79 -36.16 1.77
N LYS A 2 -38.53 -35.67 1.83
CA LYS A 2 -38.20 -34.39 2.50
C LYS A 2 -38.98 -33.16 1.99
N ASP A 3 -39.19 -33.03 0.68
CA ASP A 3 -39.86 -31.84 0.12
C ASP A 3 -41.37 -31.82 0.43
N THR A 4 -42.01 -32.98 0.52
CA THR A 4 -43.44 -33.09 0.83
C THR A 4 -43.74 -32.81 2.31
N GLU A 5 -42.82 -33.16 3.21
CA GLU A 5 -42.90 -32.80 4.64
C GLU A 5 -42.65 -31.31 4.89
N VAL A 6 -41.72 -30.70 4.15
CA VAL A 6 -41.47 -29.25 4.21
C VAL A 6 -42.70 -28.48 3.74
N ILE A 7 -43.33 -28.89 2.63
CA ILE A 7 -44.55 -28.25 2.11
C ILE A 7 -45.73 -28.45 3.08
N LYS A 8 -45.88 -29.62 3.72
CA LYS A 8 -46.90 -29.83 4.77
C LYS A 8 -46.67 -28.97 6.02
N ALA A 9 -45.42 -28.86 6.48
CA ALA A 9 -45.07 -28.05 7.64
C ALA A 9 -45.29 -26.54 7.40
N VAL A 10 -45.03 -26.06 6.17
CA VAL A 10 -45.31 -24.68 5.73
C VAL A 10 -46.82 -24.37 5.74
N ILE A 11 -47.66 -25.35 5.37
CA ILE A 11 -49.12 -25.20 5.30
C ILE A 11 -49.76 -25.30 6.69
N GLU A 12 -49.31 -26.20 7.55
CA GLU A 12 -49.95 -26.46 8.85
C GLU A 12 -49.50 -25.49 9.95
N ARG A 13 -48.23 -25.02 9.95
CA ARG A 13 -47.68 -24.10 10.99
C ARG A 13 -46.68 -23.10 10.42
N PRO A 14 -47.14 -22.12 9.62
CA PRO A 14 -46.28 -21.16 8.93
C PRO A 14 -45.37 -20.34 9.87
N ASP A 15 -45.83 -20.01 11.08
CA ASP A 15 -45.02 -19.25 12.05
C ASP A 15 -43.89 -20.07 12.67
N GLU A 16 -44.10 -21.37 12.92
CA GLU A 16 -43.04 -22.27 13.41
C GLU A 16 -41.99 -22.53 12.33
N TYR A 17 -42.43 -22.67 11.07
CA TYR A 17 -41.52 -22.84 9.93
C TYR A 17 -40.64 -21.61 9.70
N LEU A 18 -41.25 -20.42 9.65
CA LEU A 18 -40.53 -19.15 9.46
C LEU A 18 -39.54 -18.90 10.61
N SER A 19 -39.97 -19.16 11.85
CA SER A 19 -39.10 -19.10 13.02
C SER A 19 -37.92 -20.06 12.88
N LYS A 20 -38.16 -21.33 12.53
CA LYS A 20 -37.10 -22.34 12.37
C LYS A 20 -36.09 -21.97 11.27
N GLN A 21 -36.55 -21.42 10.14
CA GLN A 21 -35.68 -21.00 9.04
C GLN A 21 -34.76 -19.85 9.48
N LEU A 22 -35.33 -18.79 10.07
CA LEU A 22 -34.56 -17.66 10.59
C LEU A 22 -33.57 -18.09 11.69
N LEU A 23 -33.97 -19.01 12.58
CA LEU A 23 -33.10 -19.54 13.62
C LEU A 23 -31.91 -20.33 13.05
N THR A 24 -32.13 -21.08 11.97
CA THR A 24 -31.09 -21.86 11.27
C THR A 24 -30.11 -20.94 10.55
N GLU A 25 -30.60 -19.89 9.88
CA GLU A 25 -29.75 -18.87 9.26
C GLU A 25 -28.88 -18.15 10.30
N LEU A 26 -29.44 -17.83 11.48
CA LEU A 26 -28.69 -17.24 12.58
C LEU A 26 -27.60 -18.17 13.16
N GLU A 27 -27.76 -19.49 13.04
CA GLU A 27 -26.76 -20.48 13.51
C GLU A 27 -25.62 -20.70 12.52
N ASN A 28 -25.87 -20.54 11.22
CA ASN A 28 -24.90 -20.80 10.15
C ASN A 28 -23.97 -19.61 9.86
N ILE A 29 -23.96 -18.58 10.71
CA ILE A 29 -23.11 -17.41 10.55
C ILE A 29 -21.76 -17.65 11.21
N GLU A 30 -20.77 -18.01 10.39
CA GLU A 30 -19.41 -18.32 10.85
C GLU A 30 -18.53 -17.07 11.00
N ASP A 31 -18.79 -16.03 10.20
CA ASP A 31 -17.98 -14.81 10.11
C ASP A 31 -18.17 -13.87 11.32
N ASP A 32 -17.08 -13.58 12.03
CA ASP A 32 -17.08 -12.70 13.21
C ASP A 32 -17.56 -11.28 12.89
N PHE A 33 -17.38 -10.82 11.64
CA PHE A 33 -17.91 -9.54 11.19
C PHE A 33 -19.44 -9.52 11.11
N GLN A 34 -20.05 -10.60 10.58
CA GLN A 34 -21.50 -10.74 10.55
C GLN A 34 -22.09 -10.90 11.96
N LYS A 35 -21.35 -11.57 12.86
CA LYS A 35 -21.74 -11.67 14.28
C LYS A 35 -21.80 -10.30 14.96
N ASP A 36 -20.86 -9.39 14.70
CA ASP A 36 -20.88 -8.05 15.28
C ASP A 36 -22.10 -7.21 14.84
N HIS A 37 -22.57 -7.37 13.60
CA HIS A 37 -23.80 -6.72 13.14
C HIS A 37 -25.06 -7.28 13.81
N LEU A 38 -25.14 -8.61 13.97
CA LEU A 38 -26.22 -9.25 14.71
C LEU A 38 -26.23 -8.85 16.18
N ARG A 39 -25.04 -8.74 16.80
CA ARG A 39 -24.90 -8.22 18.17
C ARG A 39 -25.48 -6.80 18.28
N ALA A 40 -25.21 -5.93 17.31
CA ALA A 40 -25.77 -4.57 17.29
C ALA A 40 -27.30 -4.56 17.16
N LEU A 41 -27.85 -5.35 16.22
CA LEU A 41 -29.31 -5.48 16.04
C LEU A 41 -29.99 -6.01 17.31
N GLY A 42 -29.44 -7.08 17.88
CA GLY A 42 -29.90 -7.66 19.14
C GLY A 42 -29.89 -6.67 20.29
N TRP A 43 -28.80 -5.89 20.42
CA TRP A 43 -28.69 -4.85 21.44
C TRP A 43 -29.73 -3.74 21.25
N MET A 44 -30.00 -3.31 20.02
CA MET A 44 -31.04 -2.30 19.75
C MET A 44 -32.45 -2.83 20.06
N LEU A 45 -32.74 -4.09 19.72
CA LEU A 45 -34.01 -4.76 20.09
C LEU A 45 -34.17 -4.85 21.61
N ALA A 46 -33.09 -5.19 22.34
CA ALA A 46 -33.10 -5.35 23.78
C ALA A 46 -33.38 -4.04 24.52
N ASN A 47 -32.89 -2.91 23.98
CA ASN A 47 -33.04 -1.59 24.58
C ASN A 47 -34.24 -0.79 24.03
N GLY A 48 -35.04 -1.38 23.14
CA GLY A 48 -36.22 -0.71 22.55
C GLY A 48 -35.89 0.37 21.52
N TYR A 49 -34.67 0.38 20.97
CA TYR A 49 -34.27 1.30 19.89
C TYR A 49 -34.67 0.82 18.50
N LEU A 50 -35.01 -0.47 18.35
CA LEU A 50 -35.40 -1.09 17.08
C LEU A 50 -36.72 -1.85 17.24
N GLU A 51 -37.64 -1.64 16.29
CA GLU A 51 -38.82 -2.49 16.08
C GLU A 51 -38.70 -3.14 14.69
N MET A 52 -38.96 -4.44 14.61
CA MET A 52 -38.91 -5.20 13.36
C MET A 52 -40.24 -5.88 13.06
N ARG A 53 -40.67 -5.78 11.80
CA ARG A 53 -41.83 -6.47 11.26
C ARG A 53 -41.45 -7.16 9.94
N LEU A 54 -42.05 -8.31 9.69
CA LEU A 54 -41.88 -9.12 8.48
C LEU A 54 -43.02 -8.82 7.53
N ALA A 55 -42.70 -8.50 6.28
CA ALA A 55 -43.68 -8.28 5.21
C ALA A 55 -43.70 -9.47 4.26
N LEU A 56 -44.83 -10.17 4.18
CA LEU A 56 -45.03 -11.35 3.35
C LEU A 56 -46.07 -11.03 2.27
N VAL A 57 -45.75 -11.24 0.99
CA VAL A 57 -46.70 -11.02 -0.11
C VAL A 57 -47.82 -12.05 -0.01
N LYS A 58 -49.08 -11.68 -0.25
CA LYS A 58 -50.19 -12.63 -0.30
C LYS A 58 -50.29 -13.31 -1.66
N LYS A 59 -50.73 -14.57 -1.67
CA LYS A 59 -51.15 -15.25 -2.91
C LYS A 59 -52.33 -14.49 -3.52
N LYS A 60 -52.39 -14.42 -4.85
CA LYS A 60 -53.49 -13.71 -5.55
C LYS A 60 -54.86 -14.37 -5.36
N THR A 61 -54.89 -15.65 -5.00
CA THR A 61 -56.09 -16.49 -4.96
C THR A 61 -56.52 -16.90 -3.56
N THR A 62 -55.66 -16.73 -2.54
CA THR A 62 -55.93 -17.10 -1.15
C THR A 62 -55.35 -16.05 -0.20
N ASP A 63 -55.86 -15.97 1.02
CA ASP A 63 -55.32 -15.09 2.08
C ASP A 63 -54.01 -15.61 2.70
N GLU A 64 -53.37 -16.59 2.07
CA GLU A 64 -52.10 -17.17 2.52
C GLU A 64 -50.89 -16.36 2.05
N ALA A 65 -49.80 -16.46 2.80
CA ALA A 65 -48.51 -15.94 2.36
C ALA A 65 -48.01 -16.70 1.12
N ASP A 66 -47.56 -15.95 0.13
CA ASP A 66 -46.83 -16.42 -1.03
C ASP A 66 -45.32 -16.30 -0.75
N TYR A 67 -44.69 -17.43 -0.47
CA TYR A 67 -43.26 -17.48 -0.16
C TYR A 67 -42.38 -17.40 -1.42
N ASP A 68 -42.96 -17.53 -2.63
CA ASP A 68 -42.24 -17.38 -3.90
C ASP A 68 -42.22 -15.92 -4.39
N SER A 69 -43.12 -15.08 -3.86
CA SER A 69 -43.21 -13.65 -4.20
C SER A 69 -42.38 -12.78 -3.26
N LEU A 70 -41.51 -11.95 -3.83
CA LEU A 70 -40.59 -11.10 -3.05
C LEU A 70 -41.11 -9.68 -2.84
N PHE A 71 -41.05 -9.22 -1.59
CA PHE A 71 -41.12 -7.80 -1.25
C PHE A 71 -39.75 -7.14 -1.50
N HIS A 72 -39.59 -6.45 -2.64
CA HIS A 72 -38.28 -5.94 -3.07
C HIS A 72 -38.08 -4.42 -2.92
N GLN A 73 -39.07 -3.70 -2.38
CA GLN A 73 -38.97 -2.25 -2.20
C GLN A 73 -37.94 -1.90 -1.11
N LYS A 74 -37.04 -0.95 -1.41
CA LYS A 74 -36.17 -0.29 -0.42
C LYS A 74 -36.56 1.16 -0.32
N ILE A 75 -37.12 1.52 0.81
CA ILE A 75 -37.48 2.89 1.16
C ILE A 75 -36.99 3.12 2.57
N GLY A 76 -36.23 4.20 2.77
CA GLY A 76 -35.87 4.69 4.10
C GLY A 76 -36.51 6.04 4.36
N ILE A 77 -36.94 6.26 5.59
CA ILE A 77 -37.48 7.53 6.08
C ILE A 77 -36.70 7.90 7.32
N MET A 78 -36.24 9.14 7.40
CA MET A 78 -35.50 9.65 8.54
C MET A 78 -36.18 10.92 9.04
N THR A 79 -36.22 11.09 10.35
CA THR A 79 -36.74 12.29 11.02
C THR A 79 -35.72 12.71 12.08
N ASP A 80 -35.32 13.98 12.06
CA ASP A 80 -34.42 14.53 13.07
C ASP A 80 -35.19 15.01 14.32
N ILE A 81 -34.46 15.58 15.29
CA ILE A 81 -35.03 16.07 16.55
C ILE A 81 -35.89 17.33 16.37
N ASP A 82 -35.65 18.09 15.31
CA ASP A 82 -36.39 19.31 14.98
C ASP A 82 -37.64 19.01 14.12
N GLY A 83 -37.85 17.74 13.75
CA GLY A 83 -38.97 17.27 12.95
C GLY A 83 -38.75 17.38 11.45
N ASN A 84 -37.54 17.70 10.99
CA ASN A 84 -37.22 17.68 9.56
C ASN A 84 -37.17 16.23 9.08
N GLN A 85 -37.80 15.98 7.93
CA GLN A 85 -37.92 14.65 7.36
C GLN A 85 -37.26 14.55 5.99
N LEU A 86 -36.71 13.38 5.68
CA LEU A 86 -36.30 13.00 4.34
C LEU A 86 -36.66 11.54 4.08
N SER A 87 -36.86 11.21 2.81
CA SER A 87 -37.00 9.83 2.34
C SER A 87 -35.94 9.53 1.29
N PHE A 88 -35.59 8.27 1.17
CA PHE A 88 -34.76 7.77 0.10
C PHE A 88 -35.31 6.46 -0.44
N SER A 89 -35.21 6.25 -1.75
CA SER A 89 -35.65 5.02 -2.41
C SER A 89 -34.81 4.72 -3.65
N GLY A 90 -34.49 3.45 -3.88
CA GLY A 90 -33.61 3.03 -4.96
C GLY A 90 -33.28 1.55 -4.97
N SER A 91 -32.20 1.20 -5.67
CA SER A 91 -31.80 -0.19 -5.93
C SER A 91 -30.96 -0.83 -4.82
N ILE A 92 -30.35 -0.01 -3.94
CA ILE A 92 -29.40 -0.46 -2.92
C ILE A 92 -30.02 -1.50 -1.98
N ASN A 93 -29.45 -2.70 -1.96
CA ASN A 93 -29.71 -3.68 -0.92
C ASN A 93 -28.90 -3.35 0.34
N GLU A 94 -29.44 -3.67 1.53
CA GLU A 94 -28.74 -3.54 2.81
C GLU A 94 -27.67 -4.65 2.99
N THR A 95 -26.70 -4.67 2.08
CA THR A 95 -25.56 -5.59 2.05
C THR A 95 -24.26 -4.80 1.86
N ALA A 96 -23.14 -5.38 2.27
CA ALA A 96 -21.83 -4.75 2.08
C ALA A 96 -21.56 -4.44 0.60
N SER A 97 -21.87 -5.37 -0.31
CA SER A 97 -21.68 -5.17 -1.75
C SER A 97 -22.58 -4.06 -2.30
N GLY A 98 -23.84 -3.98 -1.86
CA GLY A 98 -24.77 -2.92 -2.27
C GLY A 98 -24.27 -1.52 -1.90
N TRP A 99 -23.66 -1.37 -0.73
CA TRP A 99 -23.14 -0.08 -0.26
C TRP A 99 -21.70 0.24 -0.67
N LEU A 100 -20.88 -0.76 -1.01
CA LEU A 100 -19.43 -0.57 -1.20
C LEU A 100 -18.90 -0.86 -2.60
N THR A 101 -19.51 -1.78 -3.35
CA THR A 101 -18.93 -2.28 -4.61
C THR A 101 -19.84 -2.14 -5.81
N ASN A 102 -21.14 -2.27 -5.61
CA ASN A 102 -22.10 -2.25 -6.69
C ASN A 102 -22.28 -0.83 -7.25
N ILE A 103 -22.61 -0.75 -8.53
CA ILE A 103 -23.11 0.47 -9.14
C ILE A 103 -24.61 0.51 -8.87
N GLU A 104 -25.02 1.34 -7.93
CA GLU A 104 -26.41 1.47 -7.47
C GLU A 104 -26.89 2.91 -7.64
N GLU A 105 -28.20 3.11 -7.79
CA GLU A 105 -28.82 4.43 -7.83
C GLU A 105 -29.97 4.50 -6.81
N PHE A 106 -30.06 5.63 -6.12
CA PHE A 106 -31.22 5.96 -5.31
C PHE A 106 -31.46 7.47 -5.32
N LYS A 107 -32.71 7.84 -5.06
CA LYS A 107 -33.15 9.23 -4.98
C LYS A 107 -33.40 9.60 -3.53
N VAL A 108 -33.18 10.88 -3.22
CA VAL A 108 -33.42 11.44 -1.88
C VAL A 108 -34.37 12.62 -2.02
N PHE A 109 -35.42 12.64 -1.22
CA PHE A 109 -36.43 13.69 -1.16
C PHE A 109 -36.40 14.34 0.22
N ARG A 110 -36.18 15.66 0.27
CA ARG A 110 -36.04 16.43 1.50
C ARG A 110 -37.29 17.26 1.76
N GLY A 111 -37.82 17.20 2.98
CA GLY A 111 -39.05 17.91 3.33
C GLY A 111 -38.91 19.44 3.35
N TRP A 112 -37.69 19.95 3.47
CA TRP A 112 -37.39 21.39 3.43
C TRP A 112 -37.09 21.94 2.04
N GLU A 113 -37.06 21.09 1.00
CA GLU A 113 -36.81 21.52 -0.38
C GLU A 113 -38.14 21.65 -1.13
N ILE A 114 -38.38 22.83 -1.70
CA ILE A 114 -39.63 23.14 -2.41
C ILE A 114 -39.81 22.16 -3.59
N GLY A 115 -40.97 21.49 -3.62
CA GLY A 115 -41.35 20.54 -4.68
C GLY A 115 -40.89 19.09 -4.47
N GLN A 116 -40.08 18.80 -3.44
CA GLN A 116 -39.71 17.42 -3.06
C GLN A 116 -40.66 16.80 -2.03
N ASP A 117 -41.40 17.64 -1.31
CA ASP A 117 -42.37 17.29 -0.27
C ASP A 117 -43.42 16.28 -0.75
N SER A 118 -43.95 16.43 -1.96
CA SER A 118 -44.95 15.49 -2.52
C SER A 118 -44.43 14.06 -2.64
N TYR A 119 -43.16 13.87 -3.01
CA TYR A 119 -42.52 12.56 -3.10
C TYR A 119 -42.23 11.98 -1.72
N LEU A 120 -41.73 12.82 -0.80
CA LEU A 120 -41.53 12.45 0.60
C LEU A 120 -42.82 11.95 1.24
N TYR A 121 -43.91 12.70 1.13
CA TYR A 121 -45.20 12.32 1.72
C TYR A 121 -45.78 11.06 1.08
N ALA A 122 -45.52 10.81 -0.22
CA ALA A 122 -45.93 9.58 -0.87
C ALA A 122 -45.19 8.36 -0.29
N ASP A 123 -43.89 8.48 -0.01
CA ASP A 123 -43.10 7.42 0.61
C ASP A 123 -43.49 7.19 2.07
N ILE A 124 -43.71 8.26 2.85
CA ILE A 124 -44.22 8.17 4.24
C ILE A 124 -45.56 7.46 4.28
N LYS A 125 -46.51 7.89 3.44
CA LYS A 125 -47.83 7.27 3.34
C LYS A 125 -47.72 5.78 2.99
N ARG A 126 -46.85 5.44 2.03
CA ARG A 126 -46.64 4.05 1.62
C ARG A 126 -46.08 3.20 2.76
N PHE A 127 -45.08 3.69 3.48
CA PHE A 127 -44.53 3.01 4.65
C PHE A 127 -45.62 2.79 5.72
N ASP A 128 -46.37 3.84 6.06
CA ASP A 128 -47.45 3.80 7.04
C ASP A 128 -48.55 2.79 6.68
N GLU A 129 -48.90 2.70 5.39
CA GLU A 129 -49.89 1.73 4.91
C GLU A 129 -49.43 0.28 5.11
N PHE A 130 -48.13 0.00 4.96
CA PHE A 130 -47.59 -1.30 5.34
C PHE A 130 -47.57 -1.44 6.86
N TRP A 131 -46.93 -0.50 7.56
CA TRP A 131 -46.71 -0.59 9.00
C TRP A 131 -48.00 -0.74 9.81
N LYS A 132 -49.09 -0.06 9.39
CA LYS A 132 -50.42 -0.10 10.01
C LYS A 132 -51.35 -1.18 9.43
N GLU A 133 -50.82 -2.12 8.64
CA GLU A 133 -51.57 -3.26 8.09
C GLU A 133 -52.76 -2.86 7.19
N LEU A 134 -52.65 -1.75 6.46
CA LEU A 134 -53.71 -1.23 5.60
C LEU A 134 -53.68 -1.81 4.17
N ARG A 135 -52.60 -2.49 3.79
CA ARG A 135 -52.43 -3.12 2.48
C ARG A 135 -53.04 -4.52 2.46
N THR A 136 -53.96 -4.76 1.52
CA THR A 136 -54.67 -6.05 1.42
C THR A 136 -53.81 -7.16 0.81
N ASN A 137 -52.77 -6.81 0.04
CA ASN A 137 -51.92 -7.74 -0.71
C ASN A 137 -50.63 -8.15 0.01
N VAL A 138 -50.42 -7.71 1.25
CA VAL A 138 -49.26 -8.04 2.07
C VAL A 138 -49.73 -8.36 3.50
N ILE A 139 -49.17 -9.41 4.10
CA ILE A 139 -49.34 -9.76 5.51
C ILE A 139 -48.14 -9.20 6.26
N ILE A 140 -48.38 -8.34 7.24
CA ILE A 140 -47.34 -7.86 8.14
C ILE A 140 -47.41 -8.66 9.43
N LYS A 141 -46.28 -9.21 9.86
CA LYS A 141 -46.16 -9.95 11.12
C LYS A 141 -45.08 -9.32 11.98
N LYS A 142 -45.24 -9.40 13.30
CA LYS A 142 -44.13 -9.13 14.21
C LYS A 142 -43.06 -10.20 14.03
N LEU A 143 -41.81 -9.85 14.36
CA LEU A 143 -40.75 -10.84 14.43
C LEU A 143 -41.13 -11.93 15.46
N PRO A 144 -41.04 -13.23 15.12
CA PRO A 144 -41.37 -14.31 16.05
C PRO A 144 -40.57 -14.19 17.35
N ASP A 145 -41.22 -14.42 18.50
CA ASP A 145 -40.62 -14.21 19.82
C ASP A 145 -39.31 -15.01 20.00
N ALA A 146 -39.26 -16.26 19.52
CA ALA A 146 -38.05 -17.08 19.60
C ALA A 146 -36.85 -16.47 18.83
N VAL A 147 -37.10 -15.88 17.66
CA VAL A 147 -36.06 -15.21 16.85
C VAL A 147 -35.63 -13.92 17.53
N ARG A 148 -36.59 -13.15 18.04
CA ARG A 148 -36.35 -11.91 18.79
C ARG A 148 -35.48 -12.17 20.02
N GLU A 149 -35.84 -13.16 20.83
CA GLU A 149 -35.10 -13.52 22.05
C GLU A 149 -33.68 -14.01 21.72
N LYS A 150 -33.50 -14.80 20.64
CA LYS A 150 -32.17 -15.23 20.20
C LYS A 150 -31.29 -14.04 19.80
N LEU A 151 -31.83 -13.09 19.05
CA LEU A 151 -31.11 -11.85 18.70
C LEU A 151 -30.73 -11.06 19.95
N ILE A 152 -31.64 -10.93 20.93
CA ILE A 152 -31.36 -10.26 22.20
C ILE A 152 -30.24 -10.96 22.97
N VAL A 153 -30.22 -12.30 23.01
CA VAL A 153 -29.14 -13.07 23.64
C VAL A 153 -27.80 -12.83 22.95
N ILE A 154 -27.75 -12.87 21.61
CA ILE A 154 -26.54 -12.54 20.83
C ILE A 154 -26.09 -11.10 21.16
N GLY A 155 -27.03 -10.16 21.26
CA GLY A 155 -26.77 -8.76 21.59
C GLY A 155 -26.18 -8.49 22.96
N LYS A 156 -26.17 -9.45 23.89
CA LYS A 156 -25.54 -9.27 25.22
C LYS A 156 -24.02 -9.10 25.14
N GLU A 157 -23.39 -9.67 24.12
CA GLU A 157 -21.95 -9.53 23.87
C GLU A 157 -21.59 -8.22 23.18
N PHE A 158 -22.59 -7.40 22.83
CA PHE A 158 -22.36 -6.13 22.16
C PHE A 158 -21.73 -5.10 23.11
N SER A 159 -20.53 -4.64 22.77
CA SER A 159 -19.92 -3.47 23.39
C SER A 159 -19.80 -2.33 22.37
N ARG A 160 -20.34 -1.15 22.73
CA ARG A 160 -20.19 0.08 21.93
C ARG A 160 -18.72 0.47 21.72
N GLU A 161 -17.83 0.10 22.65
CA GLU A 161 -16.39 0.39 22.58
C GLU A 161 -15.68 -0.51 21.58
N HIS A 162 -16.14 -1.75 21.44
CA HIS A 162 -15.63 -2.74 20.48
C HIS A 162 -16.36 -2.73 19.14
N PHE A 163 -17.50 -2.02 19.05
CA PHE A 163 -18.24 -1.90 17.79
C PHE A 163 -17.43 -1.09 16.76
N GLN A 164 -16.89 -1.80 15.78
CA GLN A 164 -15.97 -1.24 14.79
C GLN A 164 -16.66 -0.45 13.68
N ALA A 165 -17.66 0.38 13.99
CA ALA A 165 -18.19 1.36 13.03
C ALA A 165 -17.09 2.31 12.50
N LYS A 166 -16.00 2.50 13.26
CA LYS A 166 -14.80 3.21 12.81
C LYS A 166 -14.10 2.55 11.61
N GLN A 167 -14.24 1.23 11.41
CA GLN A 167 -13.75 0.59 10.19
C GLN A 167 -14.56 1.05 8.97
N TYR A 168 -15.89 1.13 9.06
CA TYR A 168 -16.76 1.65 7.99
C TYR A 168 -16.46 3.12 7.61
N VAL A 169 -16.14 3.97 8.59
CA VAL A 169 -15.71 5.36 8.31
C VAL A 169 -14.32 5.39 7.67
N LYS A 170 -13.41 4.50 8.05
CA LYS A 170 -12.10 4.37 7.39
C LYS A 170 -12.19 3.84 5.96
N THR A 171 -13.15 2.98 5.63
CA THR A 171 -13.37 2.52 4.24
C THR A 171 -13.93 3.62 3.34
N ARG A 172 -14.66 4.60 3.90
CA ARG A 172 -15.18 5.77 3.16
C ARG A 172 -14.10 6.76 2.71
N THR A 173 -12.95 6.76 3.36
CA THR A 173 -11.75 7.50 2.91
C THR A 173 -10.60 6.52 2.76
N ARG A 174 -10.59 5.70 1.70
CA ARG A 174 -9.31 5.17 1.23
C ARG A 174 -8.44 6.39 0.96
N LYS A 175 -7.48 6.66 1.85
CA LYS A 175 -6.49 7.73 1.65
C LYS A 175 -5.97 7.61 0.23
N THR A 176 -6.07 8.70 -0.52
CA THR A 176 -5.44 8.84 -1.83
C THR A 176 -3.96 8.51 -1.71
N VAL A 177 -3.32 8.16 -2.82
CA VAL A 177 -1.87 7.92 -2.84
C VAL A 177 -1.11 9.11 -2.22
N THR A 178 -1.54 10.33 -2.52
CA THR A 178 -1.00 11.57 -1.98
C THR A 178 -1.15 11.67 -0.46
N GLU A 179 -2.32 11.32 0.09
CA GLU A 179 -2.57 11.29 1.54
C GLU A 179 -1.81 10.17 2.26
N LYS A 180 -1.55 9.04 1.58
CA LYS A 180 -0.74 7.94 2.12
C LYS A 180 0.75 8.28 2.12
N LEU A 181 1.23 8.98 1.09
CA LEU A 181 2.60 9.46 1.01
C LEU A 181 2.90 10.46 2.13
N SER A 182 2.02 11.45 2.35
CA SER A 182 2.11 12.44 3.44
C SER A 182 3.54 12.94 3.65
N LEU A 183 4.08 13.64 2.65
CA LEU A 183 5.47 14.09 2.63
C LEU A 183 5.75 15.15 3.70
N PHE A 184 6.92 15.07 4.32
CA PHE A 184 7.47 16.16 5.12
C PHE A 184 7.92 17.32 4.22
N SER A 185 8.08 18.52 4.80
CA SER A 185 8.46 19.74 4.05
C SER A 185 9.72 19.55 3.21
N TYR A 186 10.78 18.96 3.77
CA TYR A 186 12.03 18.70 3.05
C TYR A 186 11.89 17.66 1.93
N GLN A 187 10.97 16.70 2.08
CA GLN A 187 10.71 15.71 1.02
C GLN A 187 9.93 16.35 -0.14
N LYS A 188 9.03 17.29 0.18
CA LYS A 188 8.35 18.12 -0.83
C LYS A 188 9.35 19.02 -1.55
N GLU A 189 10.26 19.67 -0.82
CA GLU A 189 11.35 20.47 -1.41
C GLU A 189 12.24 19.63 -2.33
N ALA A 190 12.57 18.39 -1.94
CA ALA A 190 13.33 17.47 -2.78
C ALA A 190 12.60 17.13 -4.09
N LEU A 191 11.28 16.86 -4.01
CA LEU A 191 10.43 16.63 -5.18
C LEU A 191 10.39 17.85 -6.10
N ASP A 192 10.11 19.04 -5.54
CA ASP A 192 10.04 20.30 -6.30
C ASP A 192 11.39 20.61 -6.97
N LYS A 193 12.50 20.35 -6.27
CA LYS A 193 13.85 20.51 -6.82
C LYS A 193 14.11 19.54 -7.97
N TRP A 194 13.72 18.27 -7.84
CA TRP A 194 13.83 17.29 -8.91
C TRP A 194 13.05 17.70 -10.16
N ILE A 195 11.81 18.18 -9.99
CA ILE A 195 10.99 18.72 -11.09
C ILE A 195 11.69 19.91 -11.76
N SER A 196 12.21 20.87 -10.97
CA SER A 196 12.88 22.06 -11.50
C SER A 196 14.21 21.77 -12.19
N ASN A 197 14.86 20.65 -11.86
CA ASN A 197 16.14 20.23 -12.42
C ASN A 197 15.95 19.23 -13.58
N ASN A 198 14.92 19.43 -14.40
CA ASN A 198 14.57 18.59 -15.54
C ASN A 198 14.45 17.09 -15.20
N TYR A 199 13.90 16.78 -14.02
CA TYR A 199 13.68 15.42 -13.54
C TYR A 199 14.96 14.59 -13.36
N GLN A 200 16.07 15.25 -13.07
CA GLN A 200 17.35 14.62 -12.75
C GLN A 200 17.80 15.15 -11.40
N LEU A 201 17.88 14.30 -10.38
CA LEU A 201 18.46 14.72 -9.10
C LEU A 201 19.10 13.57 -8.33
N LEU A 202 20.19 13.90 -7.66
CA LEU A 202 20.79 13.09 -6.60
C LEU A 202 20.25 13.55 -5.24
N PHE A 203 19.53 12.67 -4.54
CA PHE A 203 19.05 12.89 -3.18
C PHE A 203 20.10 12.38 -2.18
N GLU A 204 20.86 13.32 -1.61
CA GLU A 204 21.82 13.12 -0.52
C GLU A 204 21.11 13.23 0.83
N MET A 205 20.52 12.14 1.31
CA MET A 205 19.73 12.17 2.54
C MET A 205 20.27 11.17 3.55
N ALA A 206 20.32 11.56 4.82
CA ALA A 206 20.69 10.67 5.91
C ALA A 206 19.84 9.38 5.92
N THR A 207 20.37 8.30 6.48
CA THR A 207 19.62 7.05 6.67
C THR A 207 18.45 7.29 7.62
N GLY A 208 17.33 6.59 7.42
CA GLY A 208 16.13 6.76 8.25
C GLY A 208 15.26 7.99 7.95
N THR A 209 15.69 8.94 7.11
CA THR A 209 14.93 10.18 6.81
C THR A 209 13.97 10.04 5.61
N GLY A 210 13.55 8.82 5.28
CA GLY A 210 12.53 8.59 4.24
C GLY A 210 12.98 8.84 2.79
N LYS A 211 14.20 8.41 2.40
CA LYS A 211 14.68 8.39 1.00
C LYS A 211 13.69 7.70 0.06
N THR A 212 13.31 6.47 0.39
CA THR A 212 12.36 5.66 -0.36
C THR A 212 11.03 6.38 -0.54
N ARG A 213 10.47 6.96 0.54
CA ARG A 213 9.21 7.72 0.47
C ARG A 213 9.30 8.93 -0.47
N THR A 214 10.43 9.64 -0.46
CA THR A 214 10.67 10.80 -1.34
C THR A 214 10.71 10.38 -2.81
N ALA A 215 11.39 9.27 -3.12
CA ALA A 215 11.42 8.71 -4.46
C ALA A 215 10.06 8.19 -4.93
N ILE A 216 9.28 7.55 -4.05
CA ILE A 216 7.92 7.09 -4.40
C ILE A 216 7.01 8.27 -4.72
N ALA A 217 7.20 9.44 -4.10
CA ALA A 217 6.49 10.64 -4.53
C ALA A 217 6.89 11.13 -5.93
N CYS A 218 8.16 11.02 -6.29
CA CYS A 218 8.63 11.32 -7.65
C CYS A 218 8.04 10.31 -8.66
N ILE A 219 7.96 9.03 -8.29
CA ILE A 219 7.28 8.00 -9.10
C ILE A 219 5.80 8.33 -9.25
N ASN A 220 5.10 8.73 -8.18
CA ASN A 220 3.70 9.13 -8.29
C ASN A 220 3.51 10.33 -9.24
N HIS A 221 4.38 11.33 -9.16
CA HIS A 221 4.36 12.45 -10.10
C HIS A 221 4.59 12.00 -11.56
N PHE A 222 5.51 11.06 -11.78
CA PHE A 222 5.74 10.46 -13.10
C PHE A 222 4.49 9.76 -13.63
N LEU A 223 3.83 8.93 -12.81
CA LEU A 223 2.60 8.21 -13.16
C LEU A 223 1.42 9.16 -13.49
N GLU A 224 1.36 10.32 -12.84
CA GLU A 224 0.34 11.35 -13.09
C GLU A 224 0.62 12.15 -14.36
N LYS A 225 1.90 12.34 -14.71
CA LYS A 225 2.33 13.18 -15.81
C LYS A 225 2.40 12.44 -17.15
N GLU A 226 2.90 11.21 -17.14
CA GLU A 226 3.08 10.40 -18.35
C GLU A 226 1.89 9.46 -18.55
N GLN A 227 1.41 9.33 -19.79
CA GLN A 227 0.33 8.39 -20.10
C GLN A 227 0.82 6.95 -20.14
N THR A 228 2.03 6.75 -20.66
CA THR A 228 2.71 5.46 -20.69
C THR A 228 4.16 5.62 -20.23
N GLY A 229 4.70 4.66 -19.50
CA GLY A 229 6.08 4.75 -19.00
C GLY A 229 6.59 3.52 -18.27
N LEU A 230 7.92 3.39 -18.27
CA LEU A 230 8.63 2.33 -17.55
C LEU A 230 9.31 2.90 -16.31
N ILE A 231 9.16 2.22 -15.18
CA ILE A 231 9.85 2.56 -13.93
C ILE A 231 10.86 1.46 -13.64
N ILE A 232 12.13 1.81 -13.46
CA ILE A 232 13.21 0.87 -13.14
C ILE A 232 13.77 1.25 -11.77
N ILE A 233 13.63 0.36 -10.79
CA ILE A 233 14.19 0.52 -9.45
C ILE A 233 15.34 -0.47 -9.30
N THR A 234 16.56 0.05 -9.28
CA THR A 234 17.77 -0.74 -9.09
C THR A 234 18.34 -0.57 -7.68
N CYS A 235 18.66 -1.68 -7.02
CA CYS A 235 19.18 -1.71 -5.66
C CYS A 235 20.48 -2.54 -5.57
N PRO A 236 21.30 -2.41 -4.52
CA PRO A 236 22.49 -3.24 -4.36
C PRO A 236 22.19 -4.74 -4.24
N GLN A 237 21.02 -5.10 -3.70
CA GLN A 237 20.65 -6.49 -3.39
C GLN A 237 19.15 -6.72 -3.60
N ASN A 238 18.78 -7.98 -3.89
CA ASN A 238 17.38 -8.41 -4.07
C ASN A 238 16.52 -8.18 -2.82
N THR A 239 17.06 -8.35 -1.62
CA THR A 239 16.31 -8.10 -0.38
C THR A 239 15.80 -6.65 -0.33
N LEU A 240 16.63 -5.70 -0.78
CA LEU A 240 16.28 -4.29 -0.79
C LEU A 240 15.26 -3.99 -1.89
N SER A 241 15.38 -4.60 -3.08
CA SER A 241 14.38 -4.43 -4.13
C SER A 241 13.00 -4.98 -3.76
N LEU A 242 12.94 -6.07 -2.98
CA LEU A 242 11.70 -6.59 -2.40
C LEU A 242 11.13 -5.67 -1.31
N GLN A 243 11.97 -5.02 -0.50
CA GLN A 243 11.52 -3.99 0.45
C GLN A 243 10.88 -2.81 -0.28
N TRP A 244 11.49 -2.35 -1.38
CA TRP A 244 10.91 -1.32 -2.25
C TRP A 244 9.53 -1.70 -2.78
N LYS A 245 9.39 -2.93 -3.28
CA LYS A 245 8.10 -3.45 -3.71
C LYS A 245 7.06 -3.39 -2.58
N SER A 246 7.42 -3.82 -1.37
CA SER A 246 6.51 -3.77 -0.22
C SER A 246 6.08 -2.34 0.14
N GLU A 247 7.00 -1.37 0.11
CA GLU A 247 6.69 0.04 0.39
C GLU A 247 5.77 0.65 -0.68
N ILE A 248 6.00 0.34 -1.96
CA ILE A 248 5.14 0.78 -3.06
C ILE A 248 3.74 0.14 -2.96
N ASP A 249 3.65 -1.16 -2.65
CA ASP A 249 2.39 -1.88 -2.48
C ASP A 249 1.55 -1.29 -1.32
N LYS A 250 2.19 -0.93 -0.20
CA LYS A 250 1.53 -0.26 0.94
C LYS A 250 0.93 1.10 0.55
N ILE A 251 1.67 1.87 -0.24
CA ILE A 251 1.22 3.17 -0.76
C ILE A 251 0.08 2.95 -1.78
N GLY A 252 0.14 1.88 -2.55
CA GLY A 252 -0.90 1.50 -3.51
C GLY A 252 -0.80 2.28 -4.82
N LEU A 253 0.44 2.46 -5.33
CA LEU A 253 0.64 2.96 -6.69
C LEU A 253 0.00 1.98 -7.68
N LYS A 254 -0.76 2.52 -8.64
CA LYS A 254 -1.43 1.73 -9.67
C LYS A 254 -0.52 1.59 -10.88
N VAL A 255 -0.12 0.37 -11.17
CA VAL A 255 0.64 -0.02 -12.37
C VAL A 255 0.05 -1.31 -12.92
N ASP A 256 0.19 -1.54 -14.22
CA ASP A 256 -0.43 -2.70 -14.89
C ASP A 256 0.36 -3.98 -14.66
N SER A 257 1.69 -3.86 -14.53
CA SER A 257 2.57 -5.00 -14.34
C SER A 257 3.78 -4.67 -13.47
N VAL A 258 4.27 -5.70 -12.80
CA VAL A 258 5.47 -5.66 -11.97
C VAL A 258 6.38 -6.80 -12.37
N ILE A 259 7.65 -6.49 -12.64
CA ILE A 259 8.69 -7.45 -13.00
C ILE A 259 9.76 -7.43 -11.93
N ILE A 260 10.24 -8.62 -11.54
CA ILE A 260 11.42 -8.77 -10.70
C ILE A 260 12.52 -9.32 -11.60
N ALA A 261 13.45 -8.45 -11.99
CA ALA A 261 14.60 -8.79 -12.81
C ALA A 261 15.81 -9.06 -11.90
N ASP A 262 15.94 -10.31 -11.49
CA ASP A 262 17.04 -10.79 -10.65
C ASP A 262 18.13 -11.49 -11.48
N GLY A 263 19.00 -12.27 -10.83
CA GLY A 263 20.02 -13.07 -11.52
C GLY A 263 19.45 -14.26 -12.30
N SER A 264 18.15 -14.56 -12.20
CA SER A 264 17.52 -15.61 -13.00
C SER A 264 17.31 -15.13 -14.44
N HIS A 265 17.10 -16.06 -15.38
CA HIS A 265 16.90 -15.67 -16.77
C HIS A 265 15.44 -15.43 -17.20
N LYS A 266 14.48 -15.72 -16.32
CA LYS A 266 13.05 -15.81 -16.64
C LYS A 266 12.37 -14.47 -16.91
N TRP A 267 12.93 -13.37 -16.42
CA TRP A 267 12.35 -12.03 -16.57
C TRP A 267 12.49 -11.46 -17.99
N ARG A 268 13.38 -12.00 -18.84
CA ARG A 268 13.67 -11.47 -20.19
C ARG A 268 12.45 -11.44 -21.09
N ASP A 269 11.78 -12.58 -21.21
CA ASP A 269 10.62 -12.74 -22.09
C ASP A 269 9.45 -11.87 -21.61
N GLU A 270 9.24 -11.81 -20.28
CA GLU A 270 8.22 -10.96 -19.70
C GLU A 270 8.55 -9.47 -19.88
N LEU A 271 9.82 -9.06 -19.70
CA LEU A 271 10.24 -7.69 -19.96
C LEU A 271 10.03 -7.29 -21.42
N LEU A 272 10.46 -8.12 -22.38
CA LEU A 272 10.24 -7.88 -23.80
C LEU A 272 8.74 -7.74 -24.14
N LYS A 273 7.92 -8.63 -23.59
CA LYS A 273 6.46 -8.58 -23.76
C LYS A 273 5.88 -7.28 -23.19
N GLN A 274 6.26 -6.88 -21.98
CA GLN A 274 5.74 -5.68 -21.34
C GLN A 274 6.21 -4.39 -22.04
N LEU A 275 7.46 -4.32 -22.51
CA LEU A 275 7.95 -3.21 -23.33
C LEU A 275 7.16 -3.07 -24.64
N LYS A 276 6.76 -4.19 -25.25
CA LYS A 276 5.89 -4.19 -26.44
C LYS A 276 4.47 -3.72 -26.11
N LEU A 277 3.91 -4.13 -24.97
CA LEU A 277 2.58 -3.67 -24.55
C LEU A 277 2.56 -2.17 -24.25
N LEU A 278 3.61 -1.65 -23.61
CA LEU A 278 3.78 -0.22 -23.37
C LEU A 278 3.93 0.57 -24.68
N SER A 279 4.76 0.12 -25.62
CA SER A 279 4.95 0.82 -26.89
C SER A 279 3.70 0.85 -27.76
N LEU A 280 2.81 -0.14 -27.62
CA LEU A 280 1.49 -0.18 -28.27
C LEU A 280 0.38 0.51 -27.45
N SER A 281 0.71 1.07 -26.28
CA SER A 281 -0.26 1.69 -25.35
C SER A 281 -1.39 0.76 -24.89
N PHE A 282 -1.14 -0.57 -24.88
CA PHE A 282 -2.01 -1.56 -24.24
C PHE A 282 -1.78 -1.67 -22.74
N SER A 283 -0.63 -1.18 -22.27
CA SER A 283 -0.33 -0.92 -20.86
C SER A 283 0.08 0.54 -20.72
N SER A 284 -0.30 1.15 -19.60
CA SER A 284 0.15 2.46 -19.16
C SER A 284 1.50 2.36 -18.47
N HIS A 285 1.61 1.60 -17.38
CA HIS A 285 2.81 1.66 -16.55
C HIS A 285 3.29 0.30 -16.07
N VAL A 286 4.60 0.09 -16.14
CA VAL A 286 5.27 -1.13 -15.66
C VAL A 286 6.41 -0.76 -14.73
N ILE A 287 6.53 -1.49 -13.61
CA ILE A 287 7.66 -1.35 -12.69
C ILE A 287 8.58 -2.57 -12.81
N VAL A 288 9.87 -2.33 -12.93
CA VAL A 288 10.92 -3.34 -12.88
C VAL A 288 11.76 -3.14 -11.63
N TYR A 289 11.73 -4.12 -10.73
CA TYR A 289 12.63 -4.20 -9.57
C TYR A 289 13.85 -5.04 -9.94
N THR A 290 15.05 -4.51 -9.74
CA THR A 290 16.27 -5.18 -10.17
C THR A 290 17.46 -4.87 -9.24
N THR A 291 18.56 -5.58 -9.45
CA THR A 291 19.83 -5.27 -8.77
C THR A 291 20.71 -4.37 -9.64
N HIS A 292 21.69 -3.69 -9.06
CA HIS A 292 22.70 -2.97 -9.83
C HIS A 292 23.40 -3.91 -10.81
N THR A 293 23.74 -5.13 -10.37
CA THR A 293 24.40 -6.13 -11.21
C THR A 293 23.53 -6.52 -12.41
N THR A 294 22.25 -6.83 -12.21
CA THR A 294 21.35 -7.23 -13.30
C THR A 294 21.06 -6.05 -14.23
N ALA A 295 20.74 -4.87 -13.69
CA ALA A 295 20.49 -3.66 -14.47
C ALA A 295 21.65 -3.25 -15.35
N SER A 296 22.88 -3.61 -14.94
CA SER A 296 24.10 -3.28 -15.67
C SER A 296 24.55 -4.39 -16.61
N SER A 297 23.86 -5.53 -16.64
CA SER A 297 24.23 -6.62 -17.55
C SER A 297 23.94 -6.23 -19.00
N ASP A 298 24.83 -6.66 -19.93
CA ASP A 298 24.67 -6.41 -21.37
C ASP A 298 23.29 -6.85 -21.88
N ASP A 299 22.77 -7.93 -21.32
CA ASP A 299 21.47 -8.45 -21.70
C ASP A 299 20.31 -7.53 -21.26
N PHE A 300 20.33 -7.02 -20.03
CA PHE A 300 19.32 -6.07 -19.56
C PHE A 300 19.39 -4.76 -20.35
N THR A 301 20.59 -4.18 -20.49
CA THR A 301 20.78 -2.90 -21.19
C THR A 301 20.42 -3.02 -22.66
N SER A 302 20.80 -4.11 -23.34
CA SER A 302 20.43 -4.35 -24.74
C SER A 302 18.93 -4.51 -24.92
N ILE A 303 18.23 -5.23 -24.03
CA ILE A 303 16.76 -5.36 -24.10
C ILE A 303 16.11 -4.00 -23.99
N ILE A 304 16.55 -3.17 -23.05
CA ILE A 304 16.01 -1.83 -22.85
C ILE A 304 16.28 -0.96 -24.09
N ILE A 305 17.55 -0.77 -24.48
CA ILE A 305 17.94 0.11 -25.61
C ILE A 305 17.19 -0.27 -26.90
N ASN A 306 17.12 -1.56 -27.22
CA ASN A 306 16.54 -2.03 -28.47
C ASN A 306 15.00 -1.91 -28.53
N ASN A 307 14.31 -1.73 -27.40
CA ASN A 307 12.85 -1.78 -27.33
C ASN A 307 12.20 -0.53 -26.72
N LEU A 308 12.98 0.40 -26.15
CA LEU A 308 12.45 1.57 -25.46
C LEU A 308 11.79 2.58 -26.41
N GLY A 309 12.39 2.80 -27.59
CA GLY A 309 11.93 3.82 -28.53
C GLY A 309 11.95 5.22 -27.91
N LYS A 310 10.79 5.91 -27.90
CA LYS A 310 10.59 7.23 -27.29
C LYS A 310 9.87 7.19 -25.94
N MET A 311 9.67 6.00 -25.38
CA MET A 311 8.93 5.84 -24.13
C MET A 311 9.69 6.48 -22.96
N PRO A 312 9.01 7.26 -22.10
CA PRO A 312 9.66 7.85 -20.95
C PRO A 312 10.01 6.78 -19.91
N VAL A 313 11.18 6.93 -19.28
CA VAL A 313 11.68 6.00 -18.25
C VAL A 313 12.03 6.75 -16.99
N CYS A 314 11.49 6.29 -15.88
CA CYS A 314 11.85 6.71 -14.53
C CYS A 314 12.82 5.70 -13.92
N PHE A 315 14.10 6.07 -13.89
CA PHE A 315 15.17 5.27 -13.32
C PHE A 315 15.50 5.74 -11.91
N ILE A 316 15.46 4.81 -10.96
CA ILE A 316 15.77 5.01 -9.55
C ILE A 316 16.96 4.13 -9.19
N GLY A 317 18.09 4.76 -8.87
CA GLY A 317 19.25 4.11 -8.30
C GLY A 317 19.27 4.25 -6.79
N ASP A 318 18.86 3.23 -6.05
CA ASP A 318 19.05 3.20 -4.60
C ASP A 318 20.50 2.90 -4.26
N GLU A 319 21.04 3.48 -3.17
CA GLU A 319 22.47 3.45 -2.87
C GLU A 319 23.35 3.80 -4.09
N ALA A 320 23.00 4.89 -4.79
CA ALA A 320 23.56 5.31 -6.07
C ALA A 320 25.09 5.43 -6.09
N HIS A 321 25.75 5.55 -4.93
CA HIS A 321 27.21 5.48 -4.83
C HIS A 321 27.77 4.18 -5.43
N GLY A 322 27.00 3.08 -5.41
CA GLY A 322 27.37 1.80 -6.01
C GLY A 322 27.26 1.77 -7.54
N LEU A 323 26.51 2.69 -8.16
CA LEU A 323 26.33 2.76 -9.62
C LEU A 323 27.49 3.47 -10.34
N GLY A 324 28.37 4.16 -9.60
CA GLY A 324 29.55 4.81 -10.17
C GLY A 324 30.71 3.86 -10.50
N ALA A 325 30.61 2.58 -10.09
CA ALA A 325 31.67 1.59 -10.31
C ALA A 325 31.74 1.13 -11.77
N TYR A 326 32.89 0.59 -12.17
CA TYR A 326 33.19 0.32 -13.59
C TYR A 326 32.15 -0.59 -14.27
N LYS A 327 31.69 -1.64 -13.58
CA LYS A 327 30.66 -2.54 -14.13
C LYS A 327 29.26 -1.98 -14.00
N THR A 328 28.95 -1.34 -12.88
CA THR A 328 27.57 -0.94 -12.56
C THR A 328 27.14 0.37 -13.23
N LYS A 329 28.10 1.16 -13.75
CA LYS A 329 27.80 2.35 -14.55
C LYS A 329 27.05 2.03 -15.84
N GLN A 330 27.10 0.78 -16.33
CA GLN A 330 26.38 0.36 -17.53
C GLN A 330 24.85 0.45 -17.38
N ALA A 331 24.32 0.43 -16.16
CA ALA A 331 22.89 0.67 -15.93
C ALA A 331 22.45 2.13 -16.19
N LEU A 332 23.39 3.08 -16.23
CA LEU A 332 23.14 4.51 -16.35
C LEU A 332 22.96 4.89 -17.83
N LEU A 333 21.83 4.46 -18.41
CA LEU A 333 21.52 4.70 -19.83
C LEU A 333 21.06 6.14 -20.09
N ASP A 334 21.55 6.73 -21.18
CA ASP A 334 21.21 8.12 -21.55
C ASP A 334 19.76 8.28 -21.98
N GLU A 335 19.13 7.20 -22.43
CA GLU A 335 17.73 7.12 -22.84
C GLU A 335 16.76 7.37 -21.68
N TYR A 336 17.20 7.26 -20.42
CA TYR A 336 16.33 7.50 -19.26
C TYR A 336 16.07 8.98 -19.07
N THR A 337 14.81 9.39 -19.14
CA THR A 337 14.40 10.80 -19.10
C THR A 337 14.16 11.33 -17.69
N TYR A 338 13.80 10.45 -16.75
CA TYR A 338 13.58 10.76 -15.34
C TYR A 338 14.60 9.96 -14.51
N ARG A 339 15.50 10.64 -13.79
CA ARG A 339 16.64 10.02 -13.10
C ARG A 339 16.69 10.44 -11.64
N ILE A 340 16.66 9.45 -10.75
CA ILE A 340 16.68 9.67 -9.30
C ILE A 340 17.80 8.82 -8.71
N GLY A 341 18.84 9.47 -8.18
CA GLY A 341 19.87 8.80 -7.41
C GLY A 341 19.61 8.98 -5.92
N LEU A 342 19.62 7.90 -5.13
CA LEU A 342 19.46 7.96 -3.68
C LEU A 342 20.76 7.55 -3.02
N SER A 343 21.32 8.39 -2.17
CA SER A 343 22.52 8.01 -1.42
C SER A 343 22.60 8.79 -0.12
N ALA A 344 23.12 8.18 0.94
CA ALA A 344 23.54 8.95 2.12
C ALA A 344 24.89 9.64 1.89
N THR A 345 25.71 9.07 1.00
CA THR A 345 27.10 9.48 0.74
C THR A 345 27.41 9.27 -0.74
N PRO A 346 27.06 10.19 -1.64
CA PRO A 346 27.28 9.99 -3.07
C PRO A 346 28.76 10.08 -3.47
N SER A 347 29.56 10.85 -2.75
CA SER A 347 30.99 10.99 -2.99
C SER A 347 31.69 9.70 -2.57
N ARG A 348 32.25 8.98 -3.55
CA ARG A 348 33.10 7.82 -3.27
C ARG A 348 34.48 8.33 -2.87
N TRP A 349 34.91 8.04 -1.64
CA TRP A 349 36.25 8.35 -1.19
C TRP A 349 37.27 7.65 -2.10
N PHE A 350 38.21 8.43 -2.65
CA PHE A 350 39.25 7.98 -3.59
C PHE A 350 38.75 7.54 -4.99
N ASP A 351 37.52 7.89 -5.37
CA ASP A 351 36.97 7.66 -6.73
C ASP A 351 36.25 8.91 -7.24
N ASP A 352 37.04 9.95 -7.53
CA ASP A 352 36.56 11.20 -8.12
C ASP A 352 35.90 10.98 -9.49
N TYR A 353 36.35 9.96 -10.23
CA TYR A 353 35.81 9.62 -11.54
C TYR A 353 34.39 9.04 -11.44
N GLY A 354 34.17 8.04 -10.58
CA GLY A 354 32.85 7.47 -10.34
C GLY A 354 31.88 8.50 -9.74
N THR A 355 32.37 9.37 -8.85
CA THR A 355 31.57 10.49 -8.31
C THR A 355 31.12 11.43 -9.42
N LYS A 356 32.01 11.77 -10.37
CA LYS A 356 31.68 12.62 -11.51
C LYS A 356 30.64 11.97 -12.45
N ILE A 357 30.74 10.68 -12.71
CA ILE A 357 29.73 9.95 -13.51
C ILE A 357 28.34 10.13 -12.90
N LEU A 358 28.22 9.96 -11.59
CA LEU A 358 26.93 10.07 -10.90
C LEU A 358 26.39 11.50 -10.94
N THR A 359 27.24 12.52 -10.75
CA THR A 359 26.81 13.93 -10.84
C THR A 359 26.44 14.34 -12.26
N ASP A 360 27.18 13.86 -13.26
CA ASP A 360 26.87 14.14 -14.67
C ASP A 360 25.56 13.45 -15.08
N TYR A 361 25.30 12.24 -14.58
CA TYR A 361 24.12 11.46 -14.94
C TYR A 361 22.83 11.89 -14.22
N PHE A 362 22.89 12.06 -12.90
CA PHE A 362 21.74 12.46 -12.07
C PHE A 362 21.61 13.98 -11.92
N GLY A 363 22.56 14.76 -12.43
CA GLY A 363 22.58 16.21 -12.37
C GLY A 363 23.44 16.77 -11.23
N ASN A 364 24.03 17.94 -11.49
CA ASN A 364 25.00 18.60 -10.61
C ASN A 364 24.39 19.27 -9.36
N ASN A 365 23.06 19.40 -9.30
CA ASN A 365 22.36 20.15 -8.25
C ASN A 365 21.72 19.24 -7.20
N SER A 366 22.50 18.44 -6.48
CA SER A 366 21.95 17.49 -5.50
C SER A 366 21.09 18.17 -4.40
N PHE A 367 20.10 17.43 -3.90
CA PHE A 367 19.36 17.82 -2.70
C PHE A 367 20.02 17.22 -1.47
N LYS A 368 20.28 18.00 -0.43
CA LYS A 368 21.01 17.55 0.77
C LYS A 368 20.15 17.67 2.02
N PHE A 369 19.92 16.53 2.69
CA PHE A 369 19.38 16.45 4.03
C PHE A 369 20.37 15.72 4.94
N THR A 370 21.24 16.51 5.55
CA THR A 370 22.42 16.06 6.30
C THR A 370 22.04 15.39 7.64
N ILE A 371 22.97 14.62 8.21
CA ILE A 371 22.83 14.05 9.56
C ILE A 371 22.56 15.16 10.58
N LYS A 372 23.27 16.29 10.50
CA LYS A 372 23.04 17.46 11.36
C LYS A 372 21.59 17.93 11.28
N GLN A 373 21.06 18.12 10.07
CA GLN A 373 19.65 18.50 9.88
C GLN A 373 18.69 17.44 10.40
N ALA A 374 18.99 16.16 10.22
CA ALA A 374 18.15 15.07 10.69
C ALA A 374 18.08 14.99 12.23
N LEU A 375 19.17 15.33 12.93
CA LEU A 375 19.25 15.42 14.39
C LEU A 375 18.63 16.71 14.96
N THR A 376 18.52 17.79 14.17
CA THR A 376 17.98 19.08 14.67
C THR A 376 16.56 19.39 14.19
N THR A 377 16.11 18.80 13.08
CA THR A 377 14.79 19.10 12.49
C THR A 377 13.71 18.27 13.17
N ILE A 378 12.71 18.94 13.74
CA ILE A 378 11.62 18.28 14.46
C ILE A 378 10.64 17.63 13.48
N ASN A 379 10.43 16.32 13.67
CA ASN A 379 9.41 15.56 12.96
C ASN A 379 8.03 15.95 13.51
N PRO A 380 7.10 16.45 12.66
CA PRO A 380 5.80 16.94 13.10
C PRO A 380 4.89 15.83 13.66
N LEU A 381 5.15 14.56 13.33
CA LEU A 381 4.36 13.43 13.83
C LEU A 381 4.80 12.98 15.22
N THR A 382 6.11 12.91 15.46
CA THR A 382 6.66 12.39 16.74
C THR A 382 7.00 13.50 17.72
N ARG A 383 7.07 14.76 17.27
CA ARG A 383 7.55 15.92 18.05
C ARG A 383 9.00 15.77 18.55
N MET A 384 9.75 14.84 17.97
CA MET A 384 11.18 14.60 18.22
C MET A 384 11.96 14.81 16.91
N PRO A 385 13.29 14.92 16.93
CA PRO A 385 14.08 14.94 15.71
C PRO A 385 13.85 13.70 14.81
N PHE A 386 14.23 13.80 13.53
CA PHE A 386 14.09 12.69 12.58
C PHE A 386 15.03 11.51 12.88
N LEU A 387 16.17 11.78 13.51
CA LEU A 387 17.10 10.77 14.01
C LEU A 387 17.18 10.85 15.53
N SER A 388 17.33 9.69 16.18
CA SER A 388 17.69 9.62 17.58
C SER A 388 19.14 10.07 17.76
N ASP A 389 19.41 10.77 18.86
CA ASP A 389 20.78 11.06 19.27
C ASP A 389 21.55 9.76 19.54
N TYR A 390 22.83 9.78 19.19
CA TYR A 390 23.73 8.65 19.38
C TYR A 390 25.13 9.16 19.75
N GLU A 391 25.85 8.36 20.54
CA GLU A 391 27.24 8.61 20.88
C GLU A 391 28.15 7.65 20.12
N TYR A 392 29.21 8.19 19.52
CA TYR A 392 30.20 7.38 18.81
C TYR A 392 31.35 7.02 19.74
N HIS A 393 31.49 5.73 20.04
CA HIS A 393 32.56 5.17 20.88
C HIS A 393 33.51 4.34 20.00
N PRO A 394 34.53 4.96 19.37
CA PRO A 394 35.43 4.23 18.47
C PRO A 394 36.31 3.26 19.27
N VAL A 395 36.33 2.00 18.86
CA VAL A 395 37.23 0.96 19.38
C VAL A 395 38.25 0.62 18.30
N PHE A 396 39.52 0.87 18.60
CA PHE A 396 40.62 0.64 17.68
C PHE A 396 41.20 -0.75 17.89
N VAL A 397 41.35 -1.49 16.79
CA VAL A 397 42.02 -2.79 16.77
C VAL A 397 43.19 -2.74 15.80
N ASN A 398 44.19 -3.57 16.05
CA ASN A 398 45.32 -3.73 15.15
C ASN A 398 45.04 -4.83 14.12
N LEU A 399 45.73 -4.76 12.98
CA LEU A 399 45.82 -5.91 12.07
C LEU A 399 46.85 -6.90 12.65
N THR A 400 46.61 -8.19 12.43
CA THR A 400 47.63 -9.22 12.70
C THR A 400 48.83 -9.07 11.74
N GLU A 401 49.95 -9.70 12.03
CA GLU A 401 51.14 -9.64 11.15
C GLU A 401 50.81 -10.10 9.72
N ASP A 402 50.08 -11.21 9.58
CA ASP A 402 49.65 -11.76 8.29
C ASP A 402 48.70 -10.83 7.53
N GLU A 403 47.77 -10.19 8.24
CA GLU A 403 46.84 -9.21 7.64
C GLU A 403 47.57 -7.95 7.20
N LEU A 404 48.49 -7.45 8.02
CA LEU A 404 49.29 -6.27 7.74
C LEU A 404 50.18 -6.48 6.51
N GLU A 405 50.81 -7.66 6.39
CA GLU A 405 51.64 -7.99 5.23
C GLU A 405 50.81 -7.99 3.93
N LYS A 406 49.64 -8.63 3.95
CA LYS A 406 48.69 -8.62 2.81
C LYS A 406 48.22 -7.20 2.48
N TYR A 407 47.91 -6.40 3.50
CA TYR A 407 47.49 -5.01 3.35
C TYR A 407 48.58 -4.15 2.69
N GLN A 408 49.84 -4.31 3.13
CA GLN A 408 50.99 -3.61 2.55
C GLN A 408 51.26 -4.05 1.11
N ALA A 409 51.17 -5.35 0.82
CA ALA A 409 51.33 -5.88 -0.53
C ALA A 409 50.29 -5.29 -1.50
N LEU A 410 49.01 -5.24 -1.09
CA LEU A 410 47.94 -4.62 -1.86
C LEU A 410 48.15 -3.11 -2.00
N SER A 411 48.55 -2.41 -0.94
CA SER A 411 48.83 -0.97 -0.99
C SER A 411 49.92 -0.63 -2.00
N LYS A 412 51.01 -1.41 -2.05
CA LYS A 412 52.07 -1.25 -3.06
C LYS A 412 51.54 -1.45 -4.49
N ARG A 413 50.63 -2.41 -4.70
CA ARG A 413 50.00 -2.64 -6.02
C ARG A 413 49.07 -1.50 -6.42
N ILE A 414 48.23 -1.01 -5.49
CA ILE A 414 47.34 0.14 -5.68
C ILE A 414 48.15 1.37 -6.08
N SER A 415 49.20 1.71 -5.34
CA SER A 415 50.03 2.89 -5.64
C SER A 415 50.67 2.81 -7.03
N LYS A 416 51.15 1.64 -7.44
CA LYS A 416 51.69 1.44 -8.79
C LYS A 416 50.60 1.59 -9.86
N MET A 417 49.42 1.04 -9.64
CA MET A 417 48.34 1.05 -10.63
C MET A 417 47.62 2.39 -10.77
N ALA A 418 47.50 3.16 -9.69
CA ALA A 418 46.89 4.49 -9.71
C ALA A 418 47.59 5.48 -10.68
N ILE A 419 48.85 5.23 -11.02
CA ILE A 419 49.61 6.00 -12.01
C ILE A 419 49.11 5.76 -13.44
N TYR A 420 48.67 4.53 -13.74
CA TYR A 420 48.31 4.08 -15.09
C TYR A 420 46.78 4.01 -15.33
N SER A 421 45.97 4.07 -14.27
CA SER A 421 44.52 3.85 -14.33
C SER A 421 43.72 4.91 -15.11
N LYS A 422 44.30 6.09 -15.39
CA LYS A 422 43.62 7.15 -16.14
C LYS A 422 43.49 6.87 -17.65
N ASN A 423 44.21 5.87 -18.16
CA ASN A 423 44.39 5.67 -19.60
C ASN A 423 43.83 4.33 -20.13
N SER A 424 43.25 3.48 -19.28
CA SER A 424 42.72 2.19 -19.69
C SER A 424 41.67 1.64 -18.72
N ASP A 425 40.54 1.24 -19.29
CA ASP A 425 39.42 0.60 -18.59
C ASP A 425 39.83 -0.69 -17.85
N GLU A 426 40.75 -1.47 -18.42
CA GLU A 426 41.26 -2.70 -17.81
C GLU A 426 42.05 -2.41 -16.52
N TYR A 427 42.87 -1.36 -16.55
CA TYR A 427 43.63 -0.92 -15.38
C TYR A 427 42.73 -0.32 -14.30
N GLN A 428 41.65 0.36 -14.67
CA GLN A 428 40.67 0.89 -13.72
C GLN A 428 39.95 -0.25 -12.98
N SER A 429 39.53 -1.29 -13.71
CA SER A 429 38.91 -2.49 -13.13
C SER A 429 39.86 -3.23 -12.16
N LEU A 430 41.13 -3.42 -12.53
CA LEU A 430 42.11 -4.04 -11.65
C LEU A 430 42.44 -3.18 -10.40
N LEU A 431 42.54 -1.87 -10.56
CA LEU A 431 42.77 -0.95 -9.45
C LEU A 431 41.61 -1.03 -8.45
N GLU A 432 40.37 -0.96 -8.94
CA GLU A 432 39.17 -1.07 -8.10
C GLU A 432 39.15 -2.41 -7.34
N LYS A 433 39.50 -3.51 -8.00
CA LYS A 433 39.63 -4.83 -7.36
C LYS A 433 40.63 -4.80 -6.20
N PHE A 434 41.84 -4.25 -6.40
CA PHE A 434 42.83 -4.20 -5.32
C PHE A 434 42.41 -3.31 -4.16
N ILE A 435 41.73 -2.19 -4.43
CA ILE A 435 41.16 -1.32 -3.40
C ILE A 435 40.14 -2.09 -2.56
N PHE A 436 39.24 -2.83 -3.21
CA PHE A 436 38.24 -3.66 -2.52
C PHE A 436 38.88 -4.78 -1.70
N ASP A 437 39.84 -5.50 -2.27
CA ASP A 437 40.53 -6.59 -1.56
C ASP A 437 41.29 -6.06 -0.35
N ARG A 438 41.87 -4.86 -0.44
CA ARG A 438 42.53 -4.21 0.70
C ARG A 438 41.52 -3.81 1.78
N ALA A 439 40.40 -3.19 1.39
CA ALA A 439 39.35 -2.79 2.32
C ALA A 439 38.70 -4.01 3.01
N LYS A 440 38.65 -5.18 2.36
CA LYS A 440 38.17 -6.43 3.00
C LYS A 440 39.06 -6.87 4.17
N ILE A 441 40.37 -6.66 4.09
CA ILE A 441 41.28 -6.97 5.22
C ILE A 441 40.89 -6.12 6.42
N GLU A 442 40.77 -4.80 6.25
CA GLU A 442 40.35 -3.91 7.34
C GLU A 442 38.95 -4.24 7.87
N LYS A 443 38.00 -4.58 6.98
CA LYS A 443 36.63 -4.93 7.37
C LYS A 443 36.58 -6.22 8.19
N ASN A 444 37.36 -7.22 7.81
CA ASN A 444 37.35 -8.56 8.37
C ASN A 444 38.51 -8.83 9.36
N ALA A 445 39.19 -7.78 9.83
CA ALA A 445 40.33 -7.90 10.74
C ALA A 445 39.99 -8.80 11.93
N GLU A 446 40.82 -9.81 12.18
CA GLU A 446 40.56 -10.89 13.14
C GLU A 446 40.31 -10.36 14.56
N LEU A 447 41.12 -9.39 15.00
CA LEU A 447 41.03 -8.81 16.36
C LEU A 447 39.74 -8.01 16.61
N LYS A 448 38.89 -7.78 15.59
CA LYS A 448 37.55 -7.21 15.80
C LYS A 448 36.63 -8.13 16.59
N TYR A 449 36.80 -9.44 16.45
CA TYR A 449 35.99 -10.40 17.20
C TYR A 449 36.31 -10.35 18.69
N ASP A 450 37.59 -10.24 19.05
CA ASP A 450 38.02 -10.09 20.45
C ASP A 450 37.49 -8.79 21.05
N ALA A 451 37.65 -7.67 20.33
CA ALA A 451 37.11 -6.38 20.76
C ALA A 451 35.58 -6.41 20.90
N LEU A 452 34.87 -7.09 19.99
CA LEU A 452 33.42 -7.27 20.11
C LEU A 452 33.04 -8.05 21.38
N ILE A 453 33.78 -9.12 21.71
CA ILE A 453 33.55 -9.89 22.94
C ILE A 453 33.78 -9.02 24.17
N GLU A 454 34.84 -8.21 24.21
CA GLU A 454 35.11 -7.28 25.31
C GLU A 454 33.99 -6.24 25.49
N ILE A 455 33.47 -5.70 24.39
CA ILE A 455 32.34 -4.76 24.40
C ILE A 455 31.08 -5.44 24.96
N LEU A 456 30.76 -6.65 24.50
CA LEU A 456 29.59 -7.39 24.97
C LEU A 456 29.70 -7.77 26.47
N CYS A 457 30.89 -8.15 26.92
CA CYS A 457 31.15 -8.46 28.34
C CYS A 457 31.08 -7.23 29.25
N SER A 458 31.52 -6.07 28.76
CA SER A 458 31.46 -4.80 29.51
C SER A 458 30.05 -4.18 29.56
N HIS A 459 29.15 -4.60 28.67
CA HIS A 459 27.75 -4.15 28.61
C HIS A 459 26.79 -5.34 28.69
N PRO A 460 26.68 -6.01 29.85
CA PRO A 460 25.77 -7.14 29.99
C PRO A 460 24.34 -6.69 29.64
N ILE A 461 23.76 -7.36 28.65
CA ILE A 461 22.37 -7.14 28.24
C ILE A 461 21.51 -7.66 29.39
N ASN A 462 21.11 -6.76 30.30
CA ASN A 462 20.04 -7.06 31.24
C ASN A 462 18.78 -7.26 30.41
N ASN A 463 18.31 -8.50 30.31
CA ASN A 463 17.00 -8.80 29.76
C ASN A 463 15.94 -8.07 30.61
N THR A 464 15.51 -6.90 30.16
CA THR A 464 14.30 -6.20 30.62
C THR A 464 13.09 -6.69 29.87
#